data_AF-A0A947QD38-F1
#
_entry.id   AF-A0A947QD38-F1
#
_cell.length_a   1.000
_cell.length_b   1.000
_cell.length_c   1.000
_cell.angle_alpha   90.00
_cell.angle_beta   90.00
_cell.angle_gamma   90.00
#
_symmetry.space_group_name_H-M   'P 1'
#
loop_
_entity.id
_entity.type
_entity.pdbx_description
1 polymer ?
#
loop_
_entity_poly.entity_id
_entity_poly.type
_entity_poly.pdbx_seq_one_letter_code
_entity_poly.pdbx_strand_id
1 'polypeptide(L)'
;MTRIRRELRQSVNSVSKIDISDKDLLRAKRTLGQLASHFTDGEIKDIVTETHFLVETWLDDFEREAFDGKTLKELLYERNRT
;
A
#
# COMPACT_ATOMS: atom_id res chain seq x y z
N MET A 1 12.08 -17.36 -8.21
CA MET A 1 11.08 -16.30 -8.52
C MET A 1 9.68 -16.55 -7.92
N THR A 2 9.46 -17.63 -7.16
CA THR A 2 8.16 -18.03 -6.58
C THR A 2 7.92 -17.55 -5.14
N ARG A 3 8.99 -17.23 -4.40
CA ARG A 3 8.91 -16.88 -2.97
C ARG A 3 8.39 -15.45 -2.74
N ILE A 4 8.93 -14.49 -3.49
CA ILE A 4 8.51 -13.07 -3.45
C ILE A 4 7.02 -12.93 -3.83
N ARG A 5 6.56 -13.60 -4.90
CA ARG A 5 5.13 -13.59 -5.28
C ARG A 5 4.21 -14.14 -4.19
N ARG A 6 4.66 -15.15 -3.44
CA ARG A 6 3.87 -15.78 -2.37
C ARG A 6 3.81 -14.90 -1.12
N GLU A 7 4.93 -14.29 -0.74
CA GLU A 7 4.99 -13.37 0.40
C GLU A 7 4.22 -12.08 0.11
N LEU A 8 4.31 -11.54 -1.11
CA LEU A 8 3.45 -10.45 -1.59
C LEU A 8 1.96 -10.81 -1.48
N ARG A 9 1.54 -11.97 -1.99
CA ARG A 9 0.13 -12.40 -1.88
C ARG A 9 -0.34 -12.58 -0.45
N GLN A 10 0.51 -13.07 0.45
CA GLN A 10 0.15 -13.27 1.85
C GLN A 10 0.02 -11.94 2.60
N SER A 11 0.91 -10.98 2.37
CA SER A 11 0.83 -9.64 2.95
C SER A 11 -0.31 -8.82 2.34
N VAL A 12 -0.58 -8.94 1.04
CA VAL A 12 -1.77 -8.33 0.41
C VAL A 12 -3.05 -8.90 1.01
N ASN A 13 -3.12 -10.21 1.25
CA ASN A 13 -4.27 -10.81 1.91
C ASN A 13 -4.44 -10.39 3.38
N SER A 14 -3.38 -10.06 4.12
CA SER A 14 -3.52 -9.51 5.48
C SER A 14 -3.92 -8.04 5.47
N VAL A 15 -3.55 -7.31 4.41
CA VAL A 15 -3.91 -5.91 4.13
C VAL A 15 -5.26 -5.76 3.43
N SER A 16 -5.87 -6.86 2.96
CA SER A 16 -7.21 -6.90 2.32
C SER A 16 -8.38 -6.36 3.16
N LYS A 17 -8.11 -5.87 4.37
CA LYS A 17 -9.01 -5.00 5.14
C LYS A 17 -8.97 -3.52 4.74
N ILE A 18 -8.14 -3.12 3.76
CA ILE A 18 -8.30 -1.81 3.11
C ILE A 18 -9.56 -1.89 2.27
N ASP A 19 -10.69 -1.55 2.88
CA ASP A 19 -11.93 -1.33 2.15
C ASP A 19 -11.76 -0.04 1.34
N ILE A 20 -11.35 -0.20 0.07
CA ILE A 20 -11.26 0.92 -0.86
C ILE A 20 -12.67 1.48 -1.04
N SER A 21 -12.89 2.65 -0.45
CA SER A 21 -14.17 3.35 -0.50
C SER A 21 -14.54 3.68 -1.94
N ASP A 22 -15.83 3.84 -2.22
CA ASP A 22 -16.30 4.22 -3.56
C ASP A 22 -15.76 5.60 -3.99
N LYS A 23 -15.45 6.48 -3.02
CA LYS A 23 -14.78 7.76 -3.28
C LYS A 23 -13.36 7.57 -3.79
N ASP A 24 -12.62 6.64 -3.19
CA ASP A 24 -11.24 6.33 -3.58
C ASP A 24 -11.19 5.60 -4.93
N LEU A 25 -12.15 4.72 -5.19
CA LEU A 25 -12.35 4.10 -6.50
C LEU A 25 -12.62 5.16 -7.58
N LEU A 26 -13.52 6.12 -7.31
CA LEU A 26 -13.81 7.19 -8.26
C LEU A 26 -12.57 8.06 -8.51
N ARG A 27 -11.78 8.34 -7.46
CA ARG A 27 -10.51 9.06 -7.60
C ARG A 27 -9.51 8.28 -8.44
N ALA A 28 -9.35 6.98 -8.19
CA ALA A 28 -8.47 6.10 -8.97
C ALA A 28 -8.87 6.07 -10.45
N LYS A 29 -10.16 5.90 -10.75
CA LYS A 29 -10.71 5.95 -12.12
C LYS A 29 -10.41 7.29 -12.80
N ARG A 30 -10.56 8.41 -12.10
CA ARG A 30 -10.23 9.75 -12.63
C ARG A 30 -8.74 9.90 -12.92
N THR A 31 -7.86 9.40 -12.05
CA THR A 31 -6.40 9.44 -12.25
C THR A 31 -5.96 8.56 -13.42
N LEU A 32 -6.53 7.37 -13.56
CA LEU A 32 -6.24 6.44 -14.65
C LEU A 32 -6.82 6.90 -16.00
N GLY A 33 -7.86 7.74 -15.99
CA GLY A 33 -8.47 8.29 -17.20
C GLY A 33 -9.03 7.18 -18.09
N GLN A 34 -8.67 7.21 -19.39
CA GLN A 34 -9.11 6.19 -20.35
C GLN A 34 -8.57 4.79 -20.02
N LEU A 35 -7.46 4.67 -19.28
CA LEU A 35 -6.94 3.38 -18.90
C LEU A 35 -7.93 2.64 -17.97
N ALA A 36 -8.70 3.37 -17.16
CA ALA A 36 -9.67 2.81 -16.23
C ALA A 36 -10.75 1.94 -16.91
N SER A 37 -11.11 2.22 -18.17
CA SER A 37 -12.13 1.44 -18.88
C SER A 37 -11.68 0.02 -19.26
N HIS A 38 -10.39 -0.28 -19.12
CA HIS A 38 -9.83 -1.60 -19.39
C HIS A 38 -9.86 -2.52 -18.16
N PHE A 39 -10.30 -2.02 -17.01
CA PHE A 39 -10.32 -2.74 -15.75
C PHE A 39 -11.71 -2.68 -15.13
N THR A 40 -12.09 -3.77 -14.46
CA THR A 40 -13.26 -3.80 -13.59
C THR A 40 -13.00 -3.01 -12.31
N ASP A 41 -14.07 -2.61 -11.64
CA ASP A 41 -13.98 -1.90 -10.36
C ASP A 41 -13.21 -2.70 -9.31
N GLY A 42 -13.37 -4.02 -9.30
CA GLY A 42 -12.60 -4.93 -8.43
C GLY A 42 -11.11 -4.88 -8.75
N GLU A 43 -10.74 -5.00 -10.02
CA GLU A 43 -9.33 -4.94 -10.44
C GLU A 43 -8.68 -3.59 -10.13
N ILE A 44 -9.41 -2.48 -10.26
CA ILE A 44 -8.90 -1.16 -9.87
C ILE A 44 -8.67 -1.11 -8.36
N LYS A 45 -9.60 -1.64 -7.54
CA LYS A 45 -9.42 -1.72 -6.09
C LYS A 45 -8.21 -2.56 -5.72
N ASP A 46 -8.00 -3.70 -6.38
CA ASP A 46 -6.85 -4.57 -6.18
C ASP A 46 -5.54 -3.85 -6.54
N ILE A 47 -5.47 -3.22 -7.72
CA ILE A 47 -4.29 -2.46 -8.18
C ILE A 47 -3.94 -1.34 -7.19
N VAL A 48 -4.94 -0.57 -6.73
CA VAL A 48 -4.71 0.51 -5.76
C VAL A 48 -4.19 -0.06 -4.44
N THR A 49 -4.75 -1.19 -3.98
CA THR A 49 -4.34 -1.85 -2.73
C THR A 49 -2.91 -2.36 -2.82
N GLU A 50 -2.56 -3.05 -3.91
CA GLU A 50 -1.21 -3.55 -4.16
C GLU A 50 -0.20 -2.40 -4.26
N THR A 51 -0.56 -1.33 -4.97
CA THR A 51 0.29 -0.14 -5.10
C THR A 51 0.52 0.52 -3.75
N HIS A 52 -0.54 0.69 -2.94
CA HIS A 52 -0.42 1.26 -1.60
C HIS A 52 0.50 0.41 -0.71
N PHE A 53 0.32 -0.90 -0.73
CA PHE A 53 1.18 -1.81 0.02
C PHE A 53 2.67 -1.70 -0.38
N LEU A 54 2.95 -1.66 -1.68
CA LEU A 54 4.31 -1.53 -2.19
C LEU A 54 4.95 -0.20 -1.78
N VAL A 55 4.20 0.91 -1.87
CA VAL A 55 4.69 2.23 -1.48
C VAL A 55 4.96 2.30 0.02
N GLU A 56 4.05 1.81 0.86
CA GLU A 56 4.23 1.78 2.33
C GLU A 56 5.43 0.92 2.71
N THR A 57 5.57 -0.27 2.11
CA THR A 57 6.70 -1.17 2.38
C THR A 57 8.02 -0.51 1.99
N TRP A 58 8.07 0.12 0.81
CA TRP A 58 9.28 0.80 0.36
C TRP A 58 9.62 2.02 1.22
N LEU A 59 8.61 2.76 1.66
CA LEU A 59 8.79 3.87 2.57
C LEU A 59 9.33 3.40 3.93
N ASP A 60 8.75 2.35 4.51
CA ASP A 60 9.24 1.75 5.76
C ASP A 60 10.70 1.30 5.63
N ASP A 61 11.07 0.64 4.54
CA ASP A 61 12.46 0.21 4.30
C ASP A 61 13.41 1.40 4.18
N PHE A 62 13.03 2.43 3.42
CA PHE A 62 13.80 3.67 3.31
C PHE A 62 13.97 4.37 4.66
N GLU A 63 12.90 4.47 5.44
CA GLU A 63 12.93 5.09 6.77
C GLU A 63 13.85 4.31 7.71
N ARG A 64 13.81 2.98 7.69
CA ARG A 64 14.70 2.14 8.49
C ARG A 64 16.16 2.34 8.13
N GLU A 65 16.49 2.55 6.85
CA GLU A 65 17.85 2.91 6.45
C GLU A 65 18.24 4.31 6.93
N ALA A 66 17.31 5.26 6.93
CA ALA A 66 17.57 6.65 7.32
C ALA A 66 17.58 6.89 8.85
N PHE A 67 16.87 6.08 9.62
CA PHE A 67 16.60 6.30 11.04
C PHE A 67 17.08 5.13 11.93
N ASP A 68 18.27 4.60 11.65
CA ASP A 68 18.94 3.58 12.46
C ASP A 68 18.06 2.34 12.75
N GLY A 69 17.36 1.85 11.72
CA GLY A 69 16.53 0.65 11.76
C GLY A 69 15.08 0.89 12.20
N LYS A 70 14.66 2.14 12.43
CA LYS A 70 13.29 2.50 12.84
C LYS A 70 12.50 3.20 11.74
N THR A 71 11.18 3.14 11.80
CA THR A 71 10.32 4.00 10.97
C THR A 71 10.06 5.34 11.68
N LEU A 72 9.67 6.36 10.93
CA LEU A 72 9.29 7.66 11.49
C LEU A 72 8.11 7.49 12.47
N LYS A 73 7.18 6.60 12.13
CA LYS A 73 6.04 6.27 12.98
C LYS A 73 6.48 5.69 14.33
N GLU A 74 7.47 4.80 14.33
CA GLU A 74 8.07 4.24 15.55
C GLU A 74 8.73 5.34 16.38
N LEU A 75 9.51 6.22 15.75
CA LEU A 75 10.17 7.36 16.43
C LEU A 75 9.18 8.34 17.07
N LEU A 76 8.12 8.71 16.36
CA LEU A 76 7.08 9.61 16.89
C LEU A 76 6.33 8.98 18.06
N TYR A 77 6.11 7.67 18.03
CA TYR A 77 5.45 6.96 19.11
C TYR A 77 6.32 6.91 20.38
N GLU A 78 7.63 6.71 20.22
CA GLU A 78 8.59 6.76 21.33
C GLU A 78 8.65 8.15 21.95
N ARG A 79 8.73 9.21 21.13
CA ARG A 79 8.78 10.60 21.59
C ARG A 79 7.57 11.00 22.43
N ASN A 80 6.38 10.53 22.08
CA ASN A 80 5.14 10.89 22.80
C ASN A 80 4.98 10.16 24.15
N ARG A 81 5.91 9.28 24.53
CA ARG A 81 5.91 8.55 25.81
C ARG A 81 6.94 9.05 26.83
N THR A 82 7.80 9.98 26.44
CA THR A 82 8.76 10.71 27.29
C THR A 82 8.27 12.11 27.55
#